data_AF-A0A948RET5-F1
#
_entry.id   AF-A0A948RET5-F1
#
_cell.length_a   1.000
_cell.length_b   1.000
_cell.length_c   1.000
_cell.angle_alpha   90.00
_cell.angle_beta   90.00
_cell.angle_gamma   90.00
#
_symmetry.space_group_name_H-M   'P 1'
#
loop_
_entity.id
_entity.type
_entity.pdbx_description
1 polymer ?
#
loop_
_entity_poly.entity_id
_entity_poly.type
_entity_poly.pdbx_seq_one_letter_code
_entity_poly.pdbx_strand_id
1 'polypeptide(L)'
;MTESLPRKPLGIKSYGSIPHLPGSRVGVGDHKCHEGQKRIATEKARDRHDQVIVQEKLDGSNVGIARLNGEIHALTRAGYLASTSPYEQHHHFERWVIQNKSRFLAVLKDGERLCGEWLMQAHGTRYQLRHEPFV
;
A
#
# COMPACT_ATOMS: atom_id res chain seq x y z
N MET A 1 3.16 15.89 30.70
CA MET A 1 3.95 15.84 29.46
C MET A 1 2.95 15.69 28.33
N THR A 2 2.81 16.69 27.47
CA THR A 2 1.95 16.58 26.29
C THR A 2 2.62 15.63 25.31
N GLU A 3 2.11 14.40 25.20
CA GLU A 3 2.55 13.48 24.15
C GLU A 3 2.30 14.13 22.80
N SER A 4 3.38 14.40 22.06
CA SER A 4 3.28 14.92 20.71
C SER A 4 2.61 13.86 19.84
N LEU A 5 1.52 14.22 19.15
CA LEU A 5 0.85 13.32 18.22
C LEU A 5 1.87 12.71 17.25
N PRO A 6 1.81 11.38 17.00
CA PRO A 6 2.74 10.71 16.10
C PRO A 6 2.70 11.37 14.73
N ARG A 7 3.87 11.79 14.23
CA ARG A 7 4.00 12.47 12.93
C ARG A 7 4.19 11.44 11.82
N LYS A 8 3.67 11.75 10.64
CA LYS A 8 3.88 10.96 9.43
C LYS A 8 5.29 11.26 8.89
N PRO A 9 6.17 10.26 8.71
CA PRO A 9 7.51 10.51 8.20
C PRO A 9 7.53 11.22 6.83
N LEU A 10 6.59 10.89 5.95
CA LEU A 10 6.45 11.50 4.63
C LEU A 10 5.65 12.82 4.62
N GLY A 11 5.05 13.23 5.74
CA GLY A 11 4.07 14.32 5.79
C GLY A 11 2.73 14.03 5.07
N ILE A 12 2.66 12.97 4.27
CA ILE A 12 1.50 12.55 3.48
C ILE A 12 1.09 11.11 3.81
N LYS A 13 -0.04 10.64 3.24
CA LYS A 13 -0.40 9.22 3.27
C LYS A 13 0.63 8.41 2.47
N SER A 14 0.90 7.18 2.92
CA SER A 14 1.76 6.25 2.17
C SER A 14 1.09 5.85 0.85
N TYR A 15 -0.23 5.61 0.85
CA TYR A 15 -0.94 5.24 -0.37
C TYR A 15 -2.34 5.88 -0.46
N GLY A 16 -2.72 6.23 -1.69
CA GLY A 16 -3.98 6.89 -2.02
C GLY A 16 -5.19 5.96 -1.99
N SER A 17 -6.36 6.51 -2.32
CA SER A 17 -7.55 5.70 -2.60
C SER A 17 -7.60 5.36 -4.08
N ILE A 18 -7.92 4.10 -4.38
CA ILE A 18 -8.23 3.65 -5.74
C ILE A 18 -9.76 3.67 -5.87
N PRO A 19 -10.32 4.40 -6.85
CA PRO A 19 -11.76 4.42 -7.03
C PRO A 19 -12.28 3.09 -7.60
N HIS A 20 -13.53 2.75 -7.29
CA HIS A 20 -14.16 1.54 -7.76
C HIS A 20 -14.57 1.65 -9.24
N LEU A 21 -14.48 0.55 -9.98
CA LEU A 21 -15.12 0.48 -11.30
C LEU A 21 -16.65 0.55 -11.16
N PRO A 22 -17.37 1.28 -12.03
CA PRO A 22 -18.82 1.26 -12.10
C PRO A 22 -19.37 -0.17 -12.16
N GLY A 23 -20.39 -0.45 -11.33
CA GLY A 23 -20.96 -1.80 -11.15
C GLY A 23 -20.39 -2.57 -9.94
N SER A 24 -19.29 -2.10 -9.34
CA SER A 24 -18.78 -2.69 -8.09
C SER A 24 -19.79 -2.54 -6.94
N ARG A 25 -19.81 -3.54 -6.04
CA ARG A 25 -20.43 -3.38 -4.72
C ARG A 25 -19.64 -2.35 -3.93
N VAL A 26 -20.31 -1.28 -3.49
CA VAL A 26 -19.71 -0.14 -2.79
C VAL A 26 -20.48 0.15 -1.50
N GLY A 27 -19.76 0.56 -0.46
CA GLY A 27 -20.31 1.02 0.81
C GLY A 27 -20.56 2.53 0.83
N VAL A 28 -21.05 3.02 1.97
CA VAL A 28 -21.20 4.45 2.20
C VAL A 28 -19.82 5.09 2.27
N GLY A 29 -19.57 6.08 1.42
CA GLY A 29 -18.29 6.79 1.34
C GLY A 29 -17.30 6.23 0.29
N ASP A 30 -17.63 5.14 -0.38
CA ASP A 30 -16.85 4.66 -1.52
C ASP A 30 -17.15 5.48 -2.78
N HIS A 31 -16.10 5.75 -3.55
CA HIS A 31 -16.19 6.53 -4.79
C HIS A 31 -15.93 5.66 -6.00
N LYS A 32 -16.69 5.89 -7.07
CA LYS A 32 -16.49 5.26 -8.37
C LYS A 32 -15.56 6.10 -9.23
N CYS A 33 -14.84 5.45 -10.15
CA CYS A 33 -14.01 6.14 -11.12
C CYS A 33 -14.88 6.87 -12.13
N HIS A 34 -14.32 7.89 -12.79
CA HIS A 34 -15.02 8.60 -13.86
C HIS A 34 -15.27 7.68 -15.07
N GLU A 35 -16.33 7.94 -15.84
CA GLU A 35 -16.70 7.11 -17.02
C GLU A 35 -15.56 6.97 -18.04
N GLY A 36 -14.74 8.00 -18.19
CA GLY A 36 -13.54 7.94 -19.03
C GLY A 36 -12.52 6.90 -18.55
N GLN A 37 -12.24 6.83 -17.24
CA GLN A 37 -11.32 5.83 -16.67
C GLN A 37 -11.88 4.42 -16.79
N LYS A 38 -13.18 4.25 -16.57
CA LYS A 38 -13.88 2.98 -16.80
C LYS A 38 -13.68 2.51 -18.25
N ARG A 39 -13.98 3.37 -19.24
CA ARG A 39 -13.84 3.02 -20.66
C ARG A 39 -12.42 2.60 -21.02
N ILE A 40 -11.41 3.32 -20.53
CA ILE A 40 -10.00 2.98 -20.76
C ILE A 40 -9.64 1.63 -20.13
N ALA A 41 -10.10 1.38 -18.91
CA ALA A 41 -9.75 0.17 -18.16
C ALA A 41 -10.49 -1.10 -18.63
N THR A 42 -11.70 -0.98 -19.20
CA THR A 42 -12.56 -2.15 -19.45
C THR A 42 -13.07 -2.30 -20.88
N GLU A 43 -13.06 -1.24 -21.70
CA GLU A 43 -13.67 -1.27 -23.04
C GLU A 43 -12.62 -1.13 -24.13
N LYS A 44 -11.84 -0.04 -24.12
CA LYS A 44 -10.83 0.24 -25.14
C LYS A 44 -9.80 1.25 -24.63
N ALA A 45 -8.52 0.95 -24.85
CA ALA A 45 -7.42 1.90 -24.68
C ALA A 45 -7.62 3.15 -25.56
N ARG A 46 -7.05 4.30 -25.17
CA ARG A 46 -7.23 5.55 -25.92
C ARG A 46 -6.57 5.46 -27.29
N ASP A 47 -5.36 4.94 -27.34
CA ASP A 47 -4.58 4.71 -28.55
C ASP A 47 -3.49 3.63 -28.33
N ARG A 48 -2.56 3.52 -29.28
CA ARG A 48 -1.46 2.53 -29.27
C ARG A 48 -0.39 2.76 -28.19
N HIS A 49 -0.39 3.92 -27.54
CA HIS A 49 0.60 4.29 -26.52
C HIS A 49 0.12 3.94 -25.10
N ASP A 50 -1.15 3.60 -24.93
CA ASP A 50 -1.69 3.11 -23.67
C ASP A 50 -1.26 1.65 -23.42
N GLN A 51 -0.74 1.41 -22.22
CA GLN A 51 -0.51 0.08 -21.68
C GLN A 51 -1.45 -0.15 -20.49
N VAL A 52 -2.29 -1.18 -20.57
CA VAL A 52 -3.18 -1.59 -19.47
C VAL A 52 -2.56 -2.79 -18.77
N ILE A 53 -2.31 -2.66 -17.47
CA ILE A 53 -1.76 -3.71 -16.63
C ILE A 53 -2.84 -4.13 -15.63
N VAL A 54 -3.16 -5.43 -15.63
CA VAL A 54 -4.12 -6.01 -14.69
C VAL A 54 -3.35 -6.87 -13.70
N GLN A 55 -3.55 -6.61 -12.42
CA GLN A 55 -2.98 -7.39 -11.33
C GLN A 55 -4.09 -7.86 -10.41
N GLU A 56 -3.84 -8.97 -9.71
CA GLU A 56 -4.74 -9.43 -8.65
C GLU A 56 -4.84 -8.37 -7.56
N LYS A 57 -6.07 -8.04 -7.17
CA LYS A 57 -6.30 -7.22 -5.98
C LYS A 57 -6.34 -8.14 -4.77
N LEU A 58 -5.31 -8.02 -3.94
CA LEU A 58 -5.20 -8.79 -2.70
C LEU A 58 -6.02 -8.16 -1.56
N ASP A 59 -6.35 -9.00 -0.60
CA ASP A 59 -7.16 -8.71 0.58
C ASP A 59 -6.31 -8.87 1.85
N GLY A 60 -5.39 -7.93 2.05
CA GLY A 60 -4.53 -7.85 3.22
C GLY A 60 -4.56 -6.47 3.86
N SER A 61 -3.41 -6.05 4.39
CA SER A 61 -3.24 -4.68 4.86
C SER A 61 -2.31 -3.91 3.95
N ASN A 62 -2.80 -2.78 3.42
CA ASN A 62 -1.95 -1.88 2.66
C ASN A 62 -0.91 -1.22 3.58
N VAL A 63 0.35 -1.35 3.17
CA VAL A 63 1.51 -0.82 3.89
C VAL A 63 2.50 -0.18 2.91
N GLY A 64 3.50 0.52 3.43
CA GLY A 64 4.59 1.02 2.62
C GLY A 64 5.92 1.04 3.34
N ILE A 65 6.97 1.18 2.56
CA ILE A 65 8.36 1.22 3.02
C ILE A 65 8.99 2.44 2.36
N ALA A 66 9.44 3.39 3.15
CA ALA A 66 10.05 4.62 2.66
C ALA A 66 11.51 4.69 3.06
N ARG A 67 12.35 5.28 2.20
CA ARG A 67 13.72 5.65 2.55
C ARG A 67 13.79 7.15 2.79
N LEU A 68 14.20 7.56 3.99
CA LEU A 68 14.29 8.97 4.37
C LEU A 68 15.56 9.21 5.18
N ASN A 69 16.36 10.20 4.78
CA ASN A 69 17.64 10.53 5.41
C ASN A 69 18.58 9.31 5.54
N GLY A 70 18.56 8.42 4.54
CA GLY A 70 19.36 7.19 4.53
C GLY A 70 18.77 6.02 5.31
N GLU A 71 17.63 6.19 5.98
CA GLU A 71 17.01 5.18 6.84
C GLU A 71 15.72 4.61 6.24
N ILE A 72 15.42 3.35 6.58
CA ILE A 72 14.20 2.67 6.13
C ILE A 72 13.12 2.77 7.20
N HIS A 73 11.92 3.19 6.78
CA HIS A 73 10.75 3.33 7.61
C HIS A 73 9.61 2.46 7.09
N ALA A 74 9.11 1.54 7.93
CA ALA A 74 7.87 0.82 7.69
C ALA A 74 6.66 1.70 8.04
N LEU A 75 5.70 1.79 7.14
CA LEU A 75 4.56 2.71 7.21
C LEU A 75 3.23 1.95 7.05
N THR A 76 2.23 2.39 7.80
CA THR A 76 0.82 2.09 7.50
C THR A 76 0.37 2.84 6.24
N ARG A 77 -0.74 2.43 5.62
CA ARG A 77 -1.38 3.19 4.52
C ARG A 77 -1.54 4.68 4.81
N ALA A 78 -1.94 5.02 6.03
CA ALA A 78 -2.18 6.39 6.46
C ALA A 78 -0.90 7.25 6.55
N GLY A 79 0.28 6.61 6.48
CA GLY A 79 1.60 7.26 6.50
C GLY A 79 2.25 7.34 7.88
N TYR A 80 1.68 6.73 8.91
CA TYR A 80 2.31 6.62 10.23
C TYR A 80 3.25 5.43 10.28
N LEU A 81 4.24 5.46 11.17
CA LEU A 81 5.12 4.32 11.43
C LEU A 81 4.29 3.08 11.77
N ALA A 82 4.65 1.94 11.19
CA ALA A 82 3.98 0.67 11.44
C ALA A 82 4.07 0.27 12.92
N SER A 83 5.16 0.65 13.59
CA SER A 83 5.43 0.46 15.02
C SER A 83 4.46 1.18 15.96
N THR A 84 3.80 2.23 15.48
CA THR A 84 2.83 3.01 16.28
C THR A 84 1.39 2.63 15.99
N SER A 85 1.17 1.60 15.16
CA SER A 85 -0.18 1.15 14.83
C SER A 85 -0.85 0.51 16.05
N PRO A 86 -2.18 0.61 16.21
CA PRO A 86 -2.91 -0.17 17.22
C PRO A 86 -3.10 -1.66 16.83
N TYR A 87 -2.50 -2.12 15.71
CA TYR A 87 -2.77 -3.44 15.14
C TYR A 87 -1.48 -4.25 15.08
N GLU A 88 -1.49 -5.42 15.71
CA GLU A 88 -0.32 -6.29 15.87
C GLU A 88 0.37 -6.61 14.53
N GLN A 89 -0.42 -6.86 13.48
CA GLN A 89 0.10 -7.18 12.15
C GLN A 89 1.09 -6.14 11.59
N HIS A 90 0.93 -4.86 11.93
CA HIS A 90 1.85 -3.81 11.47
C HIS A 90 3.19 -3.82 12.23
N HIS A 91 3.21 -4.25 13.48
CA HIS A 91 4.47 -4.47 14.20
C HIS A 91 5.23 -5.68 13.63
N HIS A 92 4.53 -6.73 13.21
CA HIS A 92 5.15 -7.83 12.47
C HIS A 92 5.69 -7.39 11.12
N PHE A 93 4.95 -6.53 10.41
CA PHE A 93 5.45 -5.92 9.18
C PHE A 93 6.73 -5.12 9.42
N GLU A 94 6.79 -4.27 10.46
CA GLU A 94 8.01 -3.55 10.83
C GLU A 94 9.19 -4.50 11.05
N ARG A 95 9.01 -5.55 11.87
CA ARG A 95 10.06 -6.54 12.13
C ARG A 95 10.55 -7.20 10.84
N TRP A 96 9.62 -7.56 9.96
CA TRP A 96 9.94 -8.12 8.65
C TRP A 96 10.71 -7.13 7.77
N VAL A 97 10.33 -5.85 7.76
CA VAL A 97 11.06 -4.79 7.03
C VAL A 97 12.48 -4.61 7.58
N ILE A 98 12.66 -4.63 8.90
CA ILE A 98 13.99 -4.53 9.53
C ILE A 98 14.88 -5.71 9.12
N GLN A 99 14.36 -6.94 9.17
CA GLN A 99 15.08 -8.15 8.73
C GLN A 99 15.49 -8.08 7.26
N ASN A 100 14.75 -7.30 6.46
CA ASN A 100 14.93 -7.13 5.04
C ASN A 100 15.44 -5.72 4.67
N LYS A 101 16.02 -4.97 5.63
CA LYS A 101 16.40 -3.57 5.41
C LYS A 101 17.35 -3.39 4.23
N SER A 102 18.31 -4.31 4.05
CA SER A 102 19.33 -4.25 3.01
C SER A 102 18.75 -4.22 1.59
N ARG A 103 17.73 -5.06 1.29
CA ARG A 103 17.08 -5.06 -0.03
C ARG A 103 16.35 -3.75 -0.31
N PHE A 104 15.74 -3.13 0.70
CA PHE A 104 15.05 -1.85 0.53
C PHE A 104 16.03 -0.70 0.33
N LEU A 105 17.16 -0.70 1.05
CA LEU A 105 18.24 0.26 0.82
C LEU A 105 18.86 0.14 -0.59
N ALA A 106 18.87 -1.06 -1.16
CA ALA A 106 19.39 -1.31 -2.50
C ALA A 106 18.46 -0.81 -3.62
N VAL A 107 17.14 -0.83 -3.41
CA VAL A 107 16.16 -0.46 -4.46
C VAL A 107 15.59 0.94 -4.31
N LEU A 108 15.48 1.48 -3.09
CA LEU A 108 14.93 2.81 -2.84
C LEU A 108 16.05 3.86 -2.77
N LYS A 109 15.86 4.96 -3.50
CA LYS A 109 16.59 6.22 -3.27
C LYS A 109 15.95 7.00 -2.13
N ASP A 110 16.70 7.95 -1.57
CA ASP A 110 16.17 8.78 -0.50
C ASP A 110 15.00 9.63 -0.99
N GLY A 111 13.92 9.69 -0.21
CA GLY A 111 12.65 10.31 -0.58
C GLY A 111 11.68 9.38 -1.34
N GLU A 112 12.11 8.19 -1.74
CA GLU A 112 11.24 7.22 -2.41
C GLU A 112 10.49 6.32 -1.41
N ARG A 113 9.39 5.76 -1.88
CA ARG A 113 8.64 4.73 -1.16
C ARG A 113 8.17 3.63 -2.09
N LEU A 114 8.07 2.44 -1.54
CA LEU A 114 7.42 1.28 -2.13
C LEU A 114 6.13 1.01 -1.35
N CYS A 115 5.01 0.81 -2.05
CA CYS A 115 3.73 0.46 -1.45
C CYS A 115 3.34 -0.95 -1.88
N GLY A 116 2.74 -1.70 -0.98
CA GLY A 116 2.33 -3.08 -1.25
C GLY A 116 1.29 -3.57 -0.23
N GLU A 117 0.96 -4.85 -0.33
CA GLU A 117 0.01 -5.52 0.51
C GLU A 117 0.71 -6.50 1.47
N TRP A 118 0.36 -6.41 2.75
CA TRP A 118 0.84 -7.31 3.80
C TRP A 118 -0.19 -8.41 4.06
N LEU A 119 0.20 -9.66 3.79
CA LEU A 119 -0.65 -10.86 3.81
C LEU A 119 -0.39 -11.75 5.03
N MET A 120 -0.14 -11.16 6.20
CA MET A 120 0.11 -11.93 7.42
C MET A 120 -1.14 -12.61 7.98
N GLN A 121 -2.29 -11.96 7.88
CA GLN A 121 -3.56 -12.45 8.40
C GLN A 121 -4.66 -12.36 7.35
N ALA A 122 -5.63 -13.26 7.43
CA ALA A 122 -6.80 -13.22 6.56
C ALA A 122 -7.77 -12.13 7.04
N HIS A 123 -8.19 -11.24 6.12
CA HIS A 123 -9.23 -10.25 6.39
C HIS A 123 -10.61 -10.80 5.98
N GLY A 124 -10.76 -11.20 4.72
CA GLY A 124 -11.87 -12.00 4.21
C GLY A 124 -11.41 -13.23 3.42
N THR A 125 -10.19 -13.18 2.86
CA THR A 125 -9.61 -14.27 2.05
C THR A 125 -8.42 -14.90 2.76
N ARG A 126 -8.38 -16.24 2.82
CA ARG A 126 -7.21 -16.99 3.30
C ARG A 126 -6.35 -17.42 2.11
N TYR A 127 -5.17 -16.82 1.99
CA TYR A 127 -4.23 -17.11 0.92
C TYR A 127 -3.30 -18.27 1.26
N GLN A 128 -2.95 -19.08 0.25
CA GLN A 128 -1.82 -20.02 0.32
C GLN A 128 -0.61 -19.35 -0.35
N LEU A 129 0.23 -18.69 0.46
CA LEU A 129 1.36 -17.92 -0.05
C LEU A 129 2.45 -18.86 -0.59
N ARG A 130 2.79 -18.68 -1.88
CA ARG A 130 3.97 -19.31 -2.52
C ARG A 130 5.17 -18.38 -2.58
N HIS A 131 4.98 -17.15 -2.13
CA HIS A 131 5.95 -16.07 -2.06
C HIS A 131 5.98 -15.51 -0.63
N GLU A 132 6.82 -14.50 -0.41
CA GLU A 132 6.88 -13.80 0.88
C GLU A 132 5.59 -13.01 1.19
N PRO A 133 5.29 -12.72 2.46
CA PRO A 133 4.02 -12.11 2.86
C PRO A 133 3.82 -10.65 2.44
N PHE A 134 4.82 -10.01 1.83
CA PHE A 134 4.71 -8.65 1.30
C PHE A 134 4.83 -8.67 -0.22
N VAL A 135 3.87 -8.06 -0.90
CA VAL A 135 3.78 -8.03 -2.38
C VAL A 135 3.36 -6.66 -2.91
#